data_AF-A0A348WK27-F1
#
_entry.id   AF-A0A348WK27-F1
#
_cell.length_a   1.000
_cell.length_b   1.000
_cell.length_c   1.000
_cell.angle_alpha   90.00
_cell.angle_beta   90.00
_cell.angle_gamma   90.00
#
_symmetry.space_group_name_H-M   'P 1'
#
loop_
_entity.id
_entity.type
_entity.pdbx_description
1 polymer ?
#
loop_
_entity_poly.entity_id
_entity_poly.type
_entity_poly.pdbx_seq_one_letter_code
_entity_poly.pdbx_strand_id
1 'polypeptide(L)'
;MGNNENTAEKILRPSGEITLPALIKPFDPDKFFRTRKGLLVRDGFREILSVAREVKSLPDRKIASFDIIPLEIVSNEQIRAELPEGHTFDPSEFCARFAGMIERQADGNKGDLSTDENHPTITYVFGKRGKVVIAHIRYLRYGFWEWRVDSLPLSYSGWFAGVSVLSATTN
;
A
#
# COMPACT_ATOMS: atom_id res chain seq x y z
N MET A 1 14.03 -8.23 42.45
CA MET A 1 14.43 -8.36 41.04
C MET A 1 13.14 -8.33 40.24
N GLY A 2 12.79 -7.18 39.68
CA GLY A 2 11.60 -7.04 38.85
C GLY A 2 11.88 -7.67 37.49
N ASN A 3 11.05 -8.63 37.10
CA ASN A 3 11.03 -9.13 35.74
C ASN A 3 10.52 -8.00 34.84
N ASN A 4 11.42 -7.26 34.21
CA ASN A 4 11.09 -6.44 33.06
C ASN A 4 10.84 -7.40 31.89
N GLU A 5 9.64 -7.98 31.85
CA GLU A 5 9.08 -8.44 30.60
C GLU A 5 8.96 -7.19 29.72
N ASN A 6 9.91 -7.05 28.80
CA ASN A 6 9.90 -6.06 27.75
C ASN A 6 8.67 -6.37 26.87
N THR A 7 7.50 -5.89 27.29
CA THR A 7 6.29 -5.96 26.46
C THR A 7 6.58 -5.03 25.31
N ALA A 8 7.04 -5.60 24.19
CA ALA A 8 7.23 -4.82 22.97
C ALA A 8 5.92 -4.07 22.72
N GLU A 9 5.98 -2.74 22.76
CA GLU A 9 4.80 -1.92 22.56
C GLU A 9 4.24 -2.24 21.18
N LYS A 10 2.96 -2.62 21.15
CA LYS A 10 2.29 -3.02 19.92
C LYS A 10 2.26 -1.84 18.94
N ILE A 11 2.60 -2.08 17.69
CA ILE A 11 2.73 -1.06 16.65
C ILE A 11 1.52 -1.06 15.72
N LEU A 12 0.93 -2.23 15.47
CA LEU A 12 -0.17 -2.41 14.55
C LEU A 12 -1.44 -2.82 15.28
N ARG A 13 -2.53 -2.11 15.01
CA ARG A 13 -3.89 -2.53 15.39
C ARG A 13 -4.63 -3.01 14.14
N PRO A 14 -5.19 -4.23 14.13
CA PRO A 14 -6.07 -4.66 13.05
C PRO A 14 -7.23 -3.66 12.87
N SER A 15 -7.44 -3.20 11.64
CA SER A 15 -8.51 -2.26 11.29
C SER A 15 -9.57 -2.88 10.38
N GLY A 16 -9.28 -4.05 9.78
CA GLY A 16 -10.29 -4.85 9.08
C GLY A 16 -9.71 -5.79 8.02
N GLU A 17 -10.60 -6.32 7.18
CA GLU A 17 -10.25 -7.05 5.97
C GLU A 17 -10.86 -6.35 4.75
N ILE A 18 -10.15 -6.38 3.62
CA ILE A 18 -10.64 -5.87 2.34
C ILE A 18 -10.73 -7.04 1.36
N THR A 19 -11.89 -7.21 0.74
CA THR A 19 -12.08 -8.18 -0.34
C THR A 19 -11.78 -7.53 -1.68
N LEU A 20 -10.66 -7.92 -2.28
CA LEU A 20 -10.27 -7.48 -3.61
C LEU A 20 -10.91 -8.39 -4.67
N PRO A 21 -11.72 -7.84 -5.59
CA PRO A 21 -12.44 -8.64 -6.58
C PRO A 21 -11.47 -9.29 -7.56
N ALA A 22 -11.92 -10.41 -8.14
CA ALA A 22 -11.20 -11.12 -9.19
C ALA A 22 -10.92 -10.20 -10.39
N LEU A 23 -9.72 -10.33 -10.96
CA LEU A 23 -9.39 -9.72 -12.23
C LEU A 23 -9.76 -10.71 -13.35
N ILE A 24 -10.82 -10.39 -14.08
CA ILE A 24 -11.36 -11.23 -15.17
C ILE A 24 -10.93 -10.79 -16.58
N LYS A 25 -10.22 -9.66 -16.68
CA LYS A 25 -9.69 -9.12 -17.93
C LYS A 25 -8.18 -8.88 -17.79
N PRO A 26 -7.39 -9.05 -18.86
CA PRO A 26 -5.98 -8.73 -18.82
C PRO A 26 -5.74 -7.28 -18.36
N PHE A 27 -4.76 -7.12 -17.48
CA PHE A 27 -4.33 -5.83 -16.95
C PHE A 27 -2.86 -5.60 -17.28
N ASP A 28 -2.57 -4.46 -17.90
CA ASP A 28 -1.21 -4.00 -18.17
C ASP A 28 -0.86 -2.85 -17.19
N PRO A 29 0.02 -3.11 -16.20
CA PRO A 29 0.48 -2.09 -15.26
C PRO A 29 1.06 -0.85 -15.93
N ASP A 30 1.91 -1.02 -16.93
CA ASP A 30 2.63 0.10 -17.54
C ASP A 30 1.65 1.03 -18.25
N LYS A 31 0.71 0.45 -19.00
CA LYS A 31 -0.36 1.20 -19.66
C LYS A 31 -1.24 1.95 -18.67
N PHE A 32 -1.69 1.31 -17.60
CA PHE A 32 -2.57 1.96 -16.62
C PHE A 32 -1.85 3.13 -15.92
N PHE A 33 -0.69 2.86 -15.30
CA PHE A 33 -0.03 3.83 -14.43
C PHE A 33 0.63 4.98 -15.21
N ARG A 34 0.98 4.81 -16.49
CA ARG A 34 1.52 5.91 -17.31
C ARG A 34 0.47 6.83 -17.91
N THR A 35 -0.72 6.32 -18.21
CA THR A 35 -1.70 7.06 -19.04
C THR A 35 -2.95 7.51 -18.28
N ARG A 36 -3.17 7.01 -17.05
CA ARG A 36 -4.34 7.36 -16.25
C ARG A 36 -4.30 8.83 -15.83
N LYS A 37 -5.29 9.61 -16.28
CA LYS A 37 -5.54 10.98 -15.80
C LYS A 37 -5.77 10.98 -14.29
N GLY A 38 -5.34 12.02 -13.57
CA GLY A 38 -5.58 12.12 -12.11
C GLY A 38 -4.77 11.11 -11.29
N LEU A 39 -3.63 10.67 -11.84
CA LEU A 39 -2.67 9.80 -11.19
C LEU A 39 -1.25 10.33 -11.43
N LEU A 40 -0.56 10.70 -10.35
CA LEU A 40 0.85 11.09 -10.34
C LEU A 40 1.71 9.93 -9.84
N VAL A 41 2.47 9.36 -10.77
CA VAL A 41 3.44 8.29 -10.49
C VAL A 41 4.83 8.87 -10.30
N ARG A 42 5.40 8.69 -9.11
CA ARG A 42 6.76 9.11 -8.75
C ARG A 42 7.82 8.10 -9.19
N ASP A 43 9.06 8.55 -9.25
CA ASP A 43 10.19 7.76 -9.76
C ASP A 43 10.41 6.45 -8.99
N GLY A 44 10.21 6.45 -7.68
CA GLY A 44 10.32 5.22 -6.89
C GLY A 44 9.38 4.14 -7.41
N PHE A 45 8.12 4.50 -7.67
CA PHE A 45 7.13 3.55 -8.16
C PHE A 45 7.43 3.07 -9.60
N ARG A 46 8.13 3.86 -10.42
CA ARG A 46 8.56 3.44 -11.76
C ARG A 46 9.51 2.24 -11.71
N GLU A 47 10.28 2.06 -10.63
CA GLU A 47 11.09 0.85 -10.44
C GLU A 47 10.22 -0.40 -10.32
N ILE A 48 9.07 -0.31 -9.64
CA ILE A 48 8.11 -1.41 -9.51
C ILE A 48 7.46 -1.71 -10.87
N LEU A 49 7.06 -0.66 -11.61
CA LEU A 49 6.52 -0.80 -12.96
C LEU A 49 7.52 -1.44 -13.93
N SER A 50 8.83 -1.22 -13.74
CA SER A 50 9.87 -1.79 -14.61
C SER A 50 9.99 -3.33 -14.52
N VAL A 51 9.48 -3.92 -13.44
CA VAL A 51 9.49 -5.38 -13.22
C VAL A 51 8.09 -6.00 -13.27
N ALA A 52 7.05 -5.19 -13.09
CA ALA A 52 5.66 -5.63 -13.22
C ALA A 52 5.36 -6.09 -14.65
N ARG A 53 4.56 -7.14 -14.77
CA ARG A 53 4.15 -7.74 -16.04
C ARG A 53 2.64 -7.69 -16.20
N GLU A 54 2.19 -7.89 -17.43
CA GLU A 54 0.77 -8.06 -17.72
C GLU A 54 0.20 -9.23 -16.91
N VAL A 55 -0.95 -8.98 -16.29
CA VAL A 55 -1.68 -9.97 -15.47
C VAL A 55 -2.92 -10.39 -16.24
N LYS A 56 -2.99 -11.66 -16.66
CA LYS A 56 -4.12 -12.17 -17.44
C LYS A 56 -5.40 -12.28 -16.62
N SER A 57 -5.26 -12.78 -15.39
CA SER A 57 -6.35 -12.97 -14.45
C SER A 57 -5.81 -13.12 -13.03
N LEU A 58 -6.63 -12.77 -12.04
CA LEU A 58 -6.39 -13.04 -10.63
C LEU A 58 -7.70 -13.50 -9.98
N PRO A 59 -7.68 -14.47 -9.05
CA PRO A 59 -8.87 -14.80 -8.26
C PRO A 59 -9.29 -13.62 -7.37
N ASP A 60 -10.42 -13.69 -6.68
CA ASP A 60 -10.64 -12.79 -5.54
C ASP A 60 -9.61 -13.05 -4.44
N ARG A 61 -9.34 -12.04 -3.62
CA ARG A 61 -8.38 -12.15 -2.52
C ARG A 61 -8.79 -11.26 -1.37
N LYS A 62 -8.81 -11.82 -0.17
CA LYS A 62 -8.87 -11.03 1.06
C LYS A 62 -7.48 -10.52 1.42
N ILE A 63 -7.42 -9.30 1.93
CA ILE A 63 -6.20 -8.70 2.46
C ILE A 63 -6.50 -8.10 3.83
N ALA A 64 -5.51 -8.11 4.72
CA ALA A 64 -5.66 -7.54 6.05
C ALA A 64 -5.28 -6.06 6.02
N SER A 65 -5.98 -5.26 6.83
CA SER A 65 -5.71 -3.85 7.04
C SER A 65 -5.37 -3.60 8.50
N PHE A 66 -4.39 -2.75 8.73
CA PHE A 66 -3.91 -2.37 10.05
C PHE A 66 -3.71 -0.86 10.13
N ASP A 67 -3.84 -0.30 11.32
CA ASP A 67 -3.43 1.08 11.61
C ASP A 67 -2.16 1.07 12.46
N ILE A 68 -1.23 1.96 12.14
CA ILE A 68 -0.12 2.28 13.04
C ILE A 68 -0.69 3.04 14.26
N ILE A 69 -0.35 2.58 15.46
CA ILE A 69 -0.85 3.16 16.72
C ILE A 69 0.12 4.07 17.48
N PRO A 70 1.45 3.85 17.49
CA PRO A 70 2.34 4.67 18.30
C PRO A 70 2.39 6.12 17.81
N LEU A 71 2.49 7.05 18.75
CA LEU A 71 2.69 8.47 18.46
C LEU A 71 4.12 8.77 17.98
N GLU A 72 5.06 7.88 18.29
CA GLU A 72 6.45 7.98 17.85
C GLU A 72 6.63 7.49 16.40
N ILE A 73 7.76 7.88 15.80
CA ILE A 73 8.11 7.44 14.44
C ILE A 73 8.50 5.97 14.47
N VAL A 74 7.86 5.16 13.64
CA VAL A 74 8.17 3.74 13.47
C VAL A 74 8.83 3.43 12.13
N SER A 75 9.68 2.40 12.14
CA SER A 75 10.39 1.91 10.95
C SER A 75 9.60 0.82 10.21
N ASN A 76 9.96 0.57 8.96
CA ASN A 76 9.42 -0.58 8.22
C ASN A 76 9.78 -1.92 8.86
N GLU A 77 10.95 -2.03 9.51
CA GLU A 77 11.38 -3.25 10.18
C GLU A 77 10.44 -3.59 11.35
N GLN A 78 10.15 -2.57 12.17
CA GLN A 78 9.21 -2.65 13.27
C GLN A 78 7.79 -3.02 12.80
N ILE A 79 7.27 -2.35 11.77
CA ILE A 79 5.95 -2.66 11.20
C ILE A 79 5.92 -4.10 10.69
N ARG A 80 6.92 -4.52 9.90
CA ARG A 80 6.96 -5.85 9.29
C ARG A 80 7.09 -6.98 10.30
N ALA A 81 7.67 -6.71 11.47
CA ALA A 81 7.78 -7.70 12.55
C ALA A 81 6.41 -8.09 13.14
N GLU A 82 5.39 -7.23 13.01
CA GLU A 82 4.02 -7.50 13.47
C GLU A 82 3.06 -7.95 12.36
N LEU A 83 3.48 -7.83 11.10
CA LEU A 83 2.69 -8.28 9.97
C LEU A 83 2.70 -9.81 9.85
N PRO A 84 1.62 -10.41 9.33
CA PRO A 84 1.59 -11.85 9.11
C PRO A 84 2.68 -12.29 8.12
N GLU A 85 3.04 -13.57 8.18
CA GLU A 85 3.87 -14.18 7.15
C GLU A 85 3.19 -14.07 5.78
N GLY A 86 3.97 -13.75 4.75
CA GLY A 86 3.42 -13.52 3.40
C GLY A 86 2.75 -12.16 3.19
N HIS A 87 3.00 -11.17 4.07
CA HIS A 87 2.44 -9.79 3.96
C HIS A 87 2.79 -9.02 2.68
N THR A 88 3.77 -9.47 1.90
CA THR A 88 4.24 -8.79 0.70
C THR A 88 3.49 -9.26 -0.55
N PHE A 89 3.24 -8.33 -1.47
CA PHE A 89 2.71 -8.65 -2.80
C PHE A 89 3.81 -8.84 -3.84
N ASP A 90 3.53 -9.67 -4.84
CA ASP A 90 4.23 -9.63 -6.13
C ASP A 90 3.98 -8.28 -6.83
N PRO A 91 4.98 -7.68 -7.51
CA PRO A 91 4.81 -6.40 -8.21
C PRO A 91 3.63 -6.34 -9.20
N SER A 92 3.41 -7.40 -9.97
CA SER A 92 2.38 -7.44 -11.01
C SER A 92 1.00 -7.58 -10.37
N GLU A 93 0.88 -8.50 -9.40
CA GLU A 93 -0.35 -8.65 -8.61
C GLU A 93 -0.70 -7.34 -7.90
N PHE A 94 0.27 -6.75 -7.20
CA PHE A 94 0.09 -5.47 -6.50
C PHE A 94 -0.46 -4.42 -7.44
N CYS A 95 0.18 -4.20 -8.60
CA CYS A 95 -0.25 -3.19 -9.57
C CYS A 95 -1.69 -3.40 -10.03
N ALA A 96 -2.09 -4.63 -10.33
CA ALA A 96 -3.45 -4.95 -10.76
C ALA A 96 -4.48 -4.69 -9.66
N ARG A 97 -4.20 -5.13 -8.42
CA ARG A 97 -5.07 -4.91 -7.27
C ARG A 97 -5.20 -3.43 -6.92
N PHE A 98 -4.08 -2.74 -6.91
CA PHE A 98 -3.97 -1.34 -6.55
C PHE A 98 -4.65 -0.42 -7.57
N ALA A 99 -4.54 -0.73 -8.86
CA ALA A 99 -5.33 -0.07 -9.89
C ALA A 99 -6.84 -0.21 -9.62
N GLY A 100 -7.30 -1.41 -9.29
CA GLY A 100 -8.71 -1.62 -8.94
C GLY A 100 -9.16 -0.84 -7.70
N MET A 101 -8.31 -0.68 -6.68
CA MET A 101 -8.59 0.17 -5.51
C MET A 101 -8.74 1.64 -5.92
N ILE A 102 -7.81 2.16 -6.73
CA ILE A 102 -7.86 3.53 -7.26
C ILE A 102 -9.11 3.75 -8.10
N GLU A 103 -9.49 2.80 -8.95
CA GLU A 103 -10.68 2.90 -9.80
C GLU A 103 -11.99 2.97 -8.99
N ARG A 104 -12.08 2.22 -7.89
CA ARG A 104 -13.23 2.27 -6.97
C ARG A 104 -13.29 3.60 -6.20
N GLN A 105 -12.18 4.31 -6.09
CA GLN A 105 -12.05 5.62 -5.43
C GLN A 105 -11.72 6.73 -6.42
N ALA A 106 -12.49 6.79 -7.51
CA ALA A 106 -12.41 7.90 -8.46
C ALA A 106 -12.60 9.24 -7.74
N ASP A 107 -11.84 10.25 -8.15
CA ASP A 107 -11.89 11.64 -7.65
C ASP A 107 -11.73 11.78 -6.13
N GLY A 108 -11.11 10.80 -5.48
CA GLY A 108 -10.82 10.87 -4.05
C GLY A 108 -11.94 10.47 -3.13
N ASN A 109 -12.94 9.77 -3.65
CA ASN A 109 -13.98 9.21 -2.82
C ASN A 109 -13.41 8.21 -1.81
N LYS A 110 -14.10 8.06 -0.67
CA LYS A 110 -13.73 7.10 0.37
C LYS A 110 -13.79 5.67 -0.17
N GLY A 111 -12.89 4.81 0.33
CA GLY A 111 -12.80 3.40 -0.03
C GLY A 111 -11.61 2.72 0.64
N ASP A 112 -10.96 1.80 -0.07
CA ASP A 112 -9.89 0.92 0.42
C ASP A 112 -8.60 1.63 0.84
N LEU A 113 -8.30 2.77 0.20
CA LEU A 113 -7.13 3.61 0.40
C LEU A 113 -7.50 4.86 1.17
N SER A 114 -6.59 5.31 2.03
CA SER A 114 -6.73 6.55 2.78
C SER A 114 -6.84 7.76 1.84
N THR A 115 -7.76 8.65 2.19
CA THR A 115 -7.98 9.93 1.53
C THR A 115 -7.39 11.10 2.34
N ASP A 116 -6.69 10.80 3.42
CA ASP A 116 -5.95 11.79 4.22
C ASP A 116 -4.53 11.95 3.67
N GLU A 117 -4.18 13.16 3.23
CA GLU A 117 -2.85 13.48 2.69
C GLU A 117 -1.73 13.27 3.72
N ASN A 118 -2.03 13.38 5.01
CA ASN A 118 -1.05 13.20 6.08
C ASN A 118 -0.91 11.74 6.53
N HIS A 119 -1.91 10.90 6.26
CA HIS A 119 -1.96 9.52 6.71
C HIS A 119 -2.15 8.58 5.53
N PRO A 120 -1.09 8.35 4.72
CA PRO A 120 -1.17 7.52 3.54
C PRO A 120 -1.53 6.06 3.87
N THR A 121 -1.94 5.32 2.85
CA THR A 121 -1.93 3.86 2.89
C THR A 121 -0.60 3.35 2.37
N ILE A 122 0.00 2.41 3.09
CA ILE A 122 1.25 1.76 2.70
C ILE A 122 1.06 0.27 2.44
N THR A 123 1.87 -0.29 1.54
CA THR A 123 1.87 -1.73 1.21
C THR A 123 3.28 -2.18 0.88
N TYR A 124 3.62 -3.40 1.26
CA TYR A 124 4.93 -3.98 0.97
C TYR A 124 4.92 -4.79 -0.32
N VAL A 125 5.87 -4.51 -1.22
CA VAL A 125 5.99 -5.18 -2.52
C VAL A 125 7.37 -5.81 -2.67
N PHE A 126 7.38 -7.09 -3.05
CA PHE A 126 8.60 -7.87 -3.24
C PHE A 126 9.18 -7.68 -4.65
N GLY A 127 9.88 -6.56 -4.85
CA GLY A 127 10.71 -6.31 -6.05
C GLY A 127 12.19 -6.66 -5.84
N LYS A 128 13.06 -6.31 -6.79
CA LYS A 128 14.53 -6.56 -6.75
C LYS A 128 15.25 -6.09 -5.47
N ARG A 129 14.63 -5.20 -4.67
CA ARG A 129 15.21 -4.65 -3.44
C ARG A 129 14.23 -4.59 -2.25
N GLY A 130 13.01 -5.10 -2.41
CA GLY A 130 11.90 -4.84 -1.48
C GLY A 130 11.57 -3.35 -1.39
N LYS A 131 10.29 -2.98 -1.51
CA LYS A 131 9.87 -1.58 -1.46
C LYS A 131 8.61 -1.43 -0.62
N VAL A 132 8.45 -0.27 -0.02
CA VAL A 132 7.17 0.18 0.53
C VAL A 132 6.52 1.08 -0.49
N VAL A 133 5.35 0.71 -0.97
CA VAL A 133 4.52 1.55 -1.81
C VAL A 133 3.67 2.44 -0.93
N ILE A 134 3.56 3.70 -1.34
CA ILE A 134 2.77 4.73 -0.69
C ILE A 134 1.68 5.16 -1.66
N ALA A 135 0.45 5.16 -1.16
CA ALA A 135 -0.70 5.72 -1.83
C ALA A 135 -1.30 6.81 -0.95
N HIS A 136 -1.43 8.00 -1.49
CA HIS A 136 -2.27 9.05 -0.91
C HIS A 136 -2.91 9.87 -2.00
N ILE A 137 -3.99 10.52 -1.63
CA ILE A 137 -4.58 11.55 -2.46
C ILE A 137 -3.95 12.90 -2.16
N ARG A 138 -3.88 13.75 -3.18
CA ARG A 138 -3.47 15.14 -3.04
C ARG A 138 -4.48 16.04 -3.73
N TYR A 139 -4.85 17.14 -3.06
CA TYR A 139 -5.59 18.22 -3.70
C TYR A 139 -4.63 19.09 -4.51
N LEU A 140 -4.91 19.26 -5.80
CA LEU A 140 -4.14 20.18 -6.63
C LEU A 140 -4.82 21.55 -6.65
N ARG A 141 -3.99 22.60 -6.63
CA ARG A 141 -4.41 24.02 -6.57
C ARG A 141 -5.43 24.42 -7.64
N TYR A 142 -5.56 23.65 -8.71
CA TYR A 142 -6.45 23.87 -9.83
C TYR A 142 -7.83 23.20 -9.69
N GLY A 143 -8.19 22.74 -8.49
CA GLY A 143 -9.56 22.26 -8.23
C GLY A 143 -9.81 20.80 -8.55
N PHE A 144 -8.76 19.98 -8.69
CA PHE A 144 -8.90 18.55 -8.94
C PHE A 144 -8.09 17.73 -7.94
N TRP A 145 -8.66 16.57 -7.60
CA TRP A 145 -8.01 15.56 -6.79
C TRP A 145 -7.17 14.65 -7.69
N GLU A 146 -5.99 14.30 -7.21
CA GLU A 146 -5.08 13.39 -7.89
C GLU A 146 -4.55 12.36 -6.91
N TRP A 147 -4.56 11.10 -7.32
CA TRP A 147 -3.85 10.04 -6.60
C TRP A 147 -2.35 10.20 -6.83
N ARG A 148 -1.57 10.20 -5.77
CA ARG A 148 -0.11 10.16 -5.84
C ARG A 148 0.37 8.80 -5.36
N VAL A 149 1.23 8.19 -6.17
CA VAL A 149 1.82 6.88 -5.90
C VAL A 149 3.33 7.01 -5.92
N ASP A 150 3.97 6.52 -4.86
CA ASP A 150 5.42 6.50 -4.72
C ASP A 150 5.88 5.16 -4.14
N SER A 151 7.19 4.93 -4.16
CA SER A 151 7.76 3.85 -3.37
C SER A 151 9.05 4.27 -2.70
N LEU A 152 9.21 3.90 -1.44
CA LEU A 152 10.39 4.17 -0.62
C LEU A 152 11.20 2.89 -0.37
N PRO A 153 12.52 3.02 -0.11
CA PRO A 153 13.33 1.89 0.33
C PRO A 153 12.84 1.36 1.69
N LEU A 154 13.06 0.07 1.96
CA LEU A 154 12.72 -0.54 3.25
C LEU A 154 13.48 0.10 4.43
N SER A 155 14.61 0.76 4.19
CA SER A 155 15.35 1.49 5.21
C SER A 155 14.68 2.82 5.64
N TYR A 156 13.61 3.23 4.97
CA TYR A 156 12.87 4.44 5.37
C TYR A 156 12.24 4.26 6.75
N SER A 157 12.45 5.24 7.61
CA SER A 157 11.78 5.40 8.89
C SER A 157 11.13 6.79 8.90
N GLY A 158 9.83 6.82 9.15
CA GLY A 158 9.06 8.05 9.01
C GLY A 158 7.55 7.82 9.02
N TRP A 159 7.11 6.70 9.58
CA TRP A 159 5.70 6.38 9.75
C TRP A 159 5.24 6.73 11.14
N PHE A 160 3.99 7.12 11.29
CA PHE A 160 3.43 7.58 12.55
C PHE A 160 1.96 7.14 12.64
N ALA A 161 1.36 7.36 13.81
CA ALA A 161 -0.03 7.04 14.07
C ALA A 161 -0.96 7.51 12.94
N GLY A 162 -1.93 6.67 12.57
CA GLY A 162 -2.95 6.98 11.57
C GLY A 162 -2.61 6.51 10.15
N VAL A 163 -1.34 6.21 9.84
CA VAL A 163 -0.98 5.52 8.59
C VAL A 163 -1.62 4.13 8.57
N SER A 164 -2.30 3.81 7.47
CA SER A 164 -2.89 2.48 7.26
C SER A 164 -1.91 1.57 6.52
N VAL A 165 -1.83 0.31 6.92
CA VAL A 165 -0.97 -0.72 6.32
C VAL A 165 -1.85 -1.82 5.73
N LEU A 166 -1.74 -2.05 4.43
CA LEU A 166 -2.36 -3.19 3.77
C LEU A 166 -1.35 -4.34 3.67
N SER A 167 -1.79 -5.51 4.09
CA SER A 167 -1.00 -6.74 4.10
C SER A 167 -1.66 -7.78 3.21
N ALA A 168 -0.87 -8.39 2.34
CA ALA A 168 -1.26 -9.67 1.77
C ALA A 168 -1.50 -10.68 2.91
N THR A 169 -2.47 -11.57 2.72
CA THR A 169 -2.66 -12.74 3.58
C THR A 169 -2.33 -13.99 2.77
N THR A 170 -1.77 -15.00 3.41
CA THR A 170 -1.74 -16.35 2.85
C THR A 170 -3.18 -16.85 2.75
N ASN A 171 -3.54 -17.40 1.59
CA ASN A 171 -4.78 -18.15 1.41
C ASN A 171 -4.61 -19.56 1.95
#